data_AF-A0A6N9VLY5-F1
#
_entry.id   AF-A0A6N9VLY5-F1
#
_cell.length_a   1.000
_cell.length_b   1.000
_cell.length_c   1.000
_cell.angle_alpha   90.00
_cell.angle_beta   90.00
_cell.angle_gamma   90.00
#
_symmetry.space_group_name_H-M   'P 1'
#
loop_
_entity.id
_entity.type
_entity.pdbx_description
1 polymer ?
#
loop_
_entity_poly.entity_id
_entity_poly.type
_entity_poly.pdbx_seq_one_letter_code
_entity_poly.pdbx_strand_id
1 'polypeptide(L)' 'GHLGPNLGVVELTIALHRVFDSPKDKVLFDTGHQSYVHKLLTGRQDFTGLRTKGGLSGYPSRAESEHDVIE' A
#
# COMPACT_ATOMS: atom_id res chain seq x y z
N GLY A 1 -6.35 -13.97 5.65
CA GLY A 1 -5.30 -13.02 5.18
C GLY A 1 -5.86 -11.61 5.16
N HIS A 2 -5.14 -10.61 4.64
CA HIS A 2 -5.58 -9.20 4.65
C HIS A 2 -6.63 -8.86 3.56
N LEU A 3 -7.38 -9.83 3.04
CA LEU A 3 -8.27 -9.62 1.89
C LEU A 3 -9.44 -8.67 2.20
N GLY A 4 -10.20 -8.92 3.26
CA GLY A 4 -11.37 -8.11 3.63
C GLY A 4 -11.06 -6.62 3.81
N PRO A 5 -10.05 -6.26 4.63
CA PRO A 5 -9.64 -4.87 4.80
C PRO A 5 -9.22 -4.18 3.50
N ASN A 6 -8.52 -4.89 2.61
CA ASN A 6 -8.10 -4.32 1.32
C ASN A 6 -9.27 -4.10 0.36
N LEU A 7 -10.26 -5.01 0.33
CA LEU A 7 -11.49 -4.82 -0.44
C LEU A 7 -12.32 -3.64 0.10
N GLY A 8 -12.32 -3.42 1.41
CA GLY A 8 -13.08 -2.33 2.05
C GLY A 8 -12.52 -0.93 1.83
N VAL A 9 -11.30 -0.78 1.28
CA VAL A 9 -10.65 0.52 1.09
C VAL A 9 -10.24 0.81 -0.35
N VAL A 10 -10.73 0.05 -1.33
CA VAL A 10 -10.36 0.22 -2.75
C VAL A 10 -10.69 1.64 -3.21
N GLU A 11 -11.95 2.04 -3.09
CA GLU A 11 -12.44 3.34 -3.57
C GLU A 11 -11.79 4.49 -2.80
N LEU A 12 -11.64 4.35 -1.48
CA LEU A 12 -10.97 5.33 -0.63
C LEU A 12 -9.53 5.55 -1.08
N THR A 13 -8.79 4.46 -1.32
CA THR A 13 -7.37 4.53 -1.69
C THR A 13 -7.19 5.14 -3.08
N ILE A 14 -8.07 4.83 -4.03
CA ILE A 14 -8.10 5.46 -5.35
C ILE A 14 -8.40 6.96 -5.22
N ALA A 15 -9.38 7.34 -4.40
CA ALA A 15 -9.74 8.73 -4.18
C ALA A 15 -8.57 9.53 -3.58
N LEU A 16 -7.89 8.98 -2.56
CA LEU A 16 -6.72 9.61 -1.96
C LEU A 16 -5.62 9.86 -3.00
N HIS A 17 -5.27 8.87 -3.82
CA HIS A 17 -4.26 9.03 -4.88
C HIS A 17 -4.70 9.88 -6.08
N ARG A 18 -5.99 10.19 -6.20
CA ARG A 18 -6.50 11.15 -7.20
C ARG A 18 -6.48 12.59 -6.70
N VAL A 19 -6.60 12.79 -5.39
CA VAL A 19 -6.72 14.12 -4.76
C VAL A 19 -5.36 14.62 -4.25
N PHE A 20 -4.55 13.72 -3.70
CA PHE A 20 -3.23 14.03 -3.13
C PHE A 20 -2.11 13.56 -4.07
N ASP A 21 -0.99 14.27 -4.04
CA ASP A 21 0.17 14.02 -4.89
C ASP A 21 1.23 13.22 -4.11
N SER A 22 1.01 11.92 -3.94
CA SER A 22 2.00 11.03 -3.32
C SER A 22 3.19 10.84 -4.28
N PRO A 23 4.47 10.92 -3.83
CA PRO A 23 4.95 10.87 -2.44
C PRO A 23 5.19 12.24 -1.79
N LYS A 24 4.93 13.35 -2.50
CA LYS A 24 5.06 14.71 -1.94
C LYS A 24 4.11 14.88 -0.76
N ASP A 25 2.84 14.55 -0.95
CA ASP A 25 1.85 14.43 0.11
C ASP A 25 1.96 13.06 0.78
N LYS A 26 1.94 13.06 2.12
CA LYS A 26 2.10 11.84 2.91
C LYS A 26 0.76 11.17 3.16
N VAL A 27 0.59 9.98 2.62
CA VAL A 27 -0.58 9.11 2.85
C VAL A 27 -0.18 8.02 3.84
N LEU A 28 -0.85 7.98 4.98
CA LEU A 28 -0.53 7.05 6.08
C LEU A 28 -1.66 6.03 6.24
N PHE A 29 -1.28 4.74 6.29
CA PHE A 29 -2.20 3.64 6.59
C PHE A 29 -1.87 3.11 7.98
N ASP A 30 -2.74 3.39 8.96
CA ASP A 30 -2.58 2.87 10.31
C ASP A 30 -2.75 1.34 10.35
N THR A 31 -1.95 0.64 11.14
CA THR A 31 -1.72 -0.82 11.09
C THR A 31 -1.23 -1.36 9.74
N GLY A 32 -1.47 -0.70 8.61
CA GLY A 32 -0.85 -0.95 7.31
C GLY A 32 -1.36 -2.15 6.50
N HIS A 33 -2.07 -3.10 7.11
CA HIS A 33 -2.50 -4.34 6.44
C HIS A 33 -3.48 -4.14 5.27
N GLN A 34 -4.15 -2.99 5.20
CA GLN A 34 -5.08 -2.55 4.16
C GLN A 34 -4.41 -1.74 3.02
N SER A 35 -3.09 -1.83 2.87
CA SER A 35 -2.30 -1.02 1.92
C SER A 35 -2.07 -1.66 0.55
N TYR A 36 -2.68 -2.79 0.20
CA TYR A 36 -2.38 -3.48 -1.06
C TYR A 36 -2.79 -2.67 -2.28
N VAL A 37 -3.95 -2.01 -2.22
CA VAL A 37 -4.39 -1.10 -3.29
C VAL A 37 -3.41 0.08 -3.43
N HIS A 38 -2.90 0.59 -2.30
CA HIS A 38 -1.87 1.63 -2.32
C HIS A 38 -0.59 1.13 -3.01
N LYS A 39 -0.12 -0.08 -2.70
CA LYS A 39 1.04 -0.70 -3.36
C LYS A 39 0.83 -0.86 -4.86
N LEU A 40 -0.35 -1.32 -5.29
CA LEU A 40 -0.70 -1.45 -6.71
C LEU A 40 -0.63 -0.10 -7.45
N LEU A 41 -1.19 0.96 -6.85
CA LEU A 41 -1.23 2.30 -7.45
C LEU A 41 0.15 3.01 -7.44
N THR A 42 1.10 2.51 -6.67
CA THR A 42 2.46 3.04 -6.53
C THR A 42 3.51 2.10 -7.14
N GLY A 43 3.13 1.43 -8.23
CA GLY A 43 4.05 0.69 -9.11
C GLY A 43 4.35 -0.76 -8.72
N ARG A 44 3.75 -1.31 -7.66
CA ARG A 44 4.07 -2.65 -7.16
C ARG A 44 2.96 -3.64 -7.48
N GLN A 45 2.86 -4.06 -8.75
CA GLN A 45 1.73 -4.87 -9.25
C GLN A 45 1.92 -6.39 -9.11
N ASP A 46 3.16 -6.87 -9.01
CA ASP A 46 3.45 -8.29 -8.84
C ASP A 46 3.37 -8.71 -7.37
N PHE A 47 2.29 -9.40 -7.03
CA PHE A 47 2.00 -9.90 -5.69
C PHE A 47 2.37 -11.38 -5.50
N THR A 48 3.03 -12.02 -6.46
CA THR A 48 3.36 -13.45 -6.42
C THR A 48 4.15 -13.84 -5.16
N GLY A 49 5.04 -12.96 -4.71
CA GLY A 49 5.86 -13.13 -3.50
C GLY A 49 5.31 -12.45 -2.23
N LEU A 50 4.05 -12.01 -2.21
CA LEU A 50 3.50 -11.27 -1.07
C LEU A 50 3.64 -12.05 0.24
N ARG A 51 4.18 -11.39 1.28
CA ARG A 51 4.43 -11.91 2.64
C ARG A 51 5.39 -13.09 2.69
N THR A 52 6.20 -13.26 1.65
CA THR A 52 7.29 -14.25 1.63
C THR A 52 8.62 -13.58 1.92
N LYS A 53 9.62 -14.37 2.34
CA LYS A 53 10.97 -13.85 2.57
C LYS A 53 11.56 -13.29 1.27
N GLY A 54 11.91 -12.00 1.28
CA GLY A 54 12.46 -11.31 0.10
C GLY A 54 11.42 -10.90 -0.94
N GLY A 55 10.13 -11.16 -0.69
CA GLY A 55 9.03 -10.61 -1.47
C GLY A 55 8.37 -9.40 -0.80
N LEU A 56 7.29 -8.90 -1.40
CA LEU A 56 6.58 -7.73 -0.88
C LEU A 56 6.04 -7.96 0.54
N SER A 57 6.17 -6.95 1.38
CA SER A 57 5.62 -6.89 2.73
C SER A 57 4.09 -6.86 2.70
N GLY A 58 3.49 -7.44 3.74
CA GLY A 58 2.06 -7.34 3.99
C GLY A 58 1.61 -5.97 4.52
N TYR A 59 2.55 -5.06 4.72
CA TYR A 59 2.41 -3.73 5.32
C TYR A 59 3.21 -2.71 4.48
N PRO A 60 3.00 -1.39 4.64
CA PRO A 60 3.89 -0.42 4.04
C PRO A 60 5.33 -0.63 4.56
N SER A 61 6.32 -0.47 3.69
CA SER A 61 7.73 -0.54 4.06
C SER A 61 8.53 0.51 3.31
N ARG A 62 9.28 1.31 4.08
CA ARG A 62 10.16 2.35 3.53
C ARG A 62 11.25 1.78 2.62
N ALA A 63 11.63 0.53 2.84
CA ALA A 63 12.60 -0.17 2.01
C ALA A 63 12.03 -0.54 0.63
N GLU A 64 10.69 -0.59 0.48
CA GLU A 64 10.01 -1.00 -0.75
C GLU A 64 9.57 0.17 -1.63
N SER A 65 9.32 1.34 -1.04
CA SER A 65 8.79 2.49 -1.79
C SER A 65 8.91 3.80 -1.01
N GLU A 66 9.12 4.90 -1.74
CA GLU A 66 9.07 6.27 -1.20
C GLU A 66 7.66 6.72 -0.78
N HIS A 67 6.63 6.02 -1.24
CA HIS A 67 5.23 6.26 -0.87
C HIS A 67 4.88 5.68 0.50
N ASP A 68 5.69 4.76 1.02
CA ASP A 68 5.46 4.08 2.29
C ASP A 68 6.21 4.84 3.40
N VAL A 69 5.47 5.54 4.27
CA VAL A 69 6.07 6.48 5.22
C VAL A 69 6.28 5.89 6.61
N ILE A 70 5.42 4.95 7.03
CA ILE A 70 5.43 4.28 8.34
C ILE A 70 5.30 2.77 8.15
N GLU A 71 5.92 1.97 9.02
CA GLU A 71 5.86 0.49 9.01
C GLU A 71 4.92 -0.02 10.10
#